data_AF-A0A662E737-F1
#
_entry.id   AF-A0A662E737-F1
#
_cell.length_a   1.000
_cell.length_b   1.000
_cell.length_c   1.000
_cell.angle_alpha   90.00
_cell.angle_beta   90.00
_cell.angle_gamma   90.00
#
_symmetry.space_group_name_H-M   'P 1'
#
loop_
_entity.id
_entity.type
_entity.pdbx_description
1 polymer ?
#
loop_
_entity_poly.entity_id
_entity_poly.type
_entity_poly.pdbx_seq_one_letter_code
_entity_poly.pdbx_strand_id
1 'polypeptide(L)'
;MRQWKDVSGIRGLSDDRIVVREIDGAFRFFGTPWAGEGRVAAYGDVALKALAFIHHGSENCIRPISPASALKQLMPTSSILWFDRSSLEKTLSFCHDLVETIPAFEIHCRPDPSAADLIDQLLS
;
A
#
# COMPACT_ATOMS: atom_id res chain seq x y z
N MET A 1 4.01 16.51 -2.78
CA MET A 1 4.21 15.44 -1.78
C MET A 1 5.53 14.73 -2.12
N ARG A 2 6.65 15.06 -1.45
CA ARG A 2 8.00 14.60 -1.85
C ARG A 2 8.93 14.39 -0.63
N GLN A 3 8.37 13.99 0.51
CA GLN A 3 9.03 14.11 1.81
C GLN A 3 9.73 12.82 2.30
N TRP A 4 9.61 11.69 1.60
CA TRP A 4 10.16 10.40 2.07
C TRP A 4 11.54 10.06 1.50
N LYS A 5 12.03 10.79 0.49
CA LYS A 5 13.35 10.50 -0.14
C LYS A 5 14.54 10.78 0.79
N ASP A 6 14.33 11.61 1.80
CA ASP A 6 15.36 12.01 2.75
C ASP A 6 15.37 11.16 4.02
N VAL A 7 14.47 10.17 4.13
CA VAL A 7 14.45 9.21 5.26
C VAL A 7 15.47 8.10 5.00
N SER A 8 16.56 8.10 5.77
CA SER A 8 17.63 7.13 5.62
C SER A 8 17.15 5.70 5.89
N GLY A 9 17.51 4.76 5.02
CA GLY A 9 17.19 3.33 5.21
C GLY A 9 15.89 2.87 4.53
N ILE A 10 15.09 3.78 3.96
CA ILE A 10 13.90 3.42 3.19
C ILE A 10 14.26 3.18 1.73
N ARG A 11 13.85 2.02 1.21
CA ARG A 11 13.93 1.69 -0.21
C ARG A 11 12.53 1.54 -0.79
N GLY A 12 12.09 2.50 -1.60
CA GLY A 12 10.89 2.35 -2.42
C GLY A 12 11.13 1.38 -3.59
N LEU A 13 10.17 0.51 -3.89
CA LEU A 13 10.23 -0.36 -5.09
C LEU A 13 9.40 0.16 -6.26
N SER A 14 8.31 0.88 -5.99
CA SER A 14 7.51 1.58 -6.99
C SER A 14 6.75 2.73 -6.33
N ASP A 15 6.48 3.80 -7.09
CA ASP A 15 5.76 5.00 -6.65
C ASP A 15 4.40 5.21 -7.32
N ASP A 16 4.07 4.44 -8.36
CA ASP A 16 2.77 4.51 -9.05
C ASP A 16 2.02 3.17 -8.92
N ARG A 17 2.41 2.17 -9.69
CA ARG A 17 1.77 0.85 -9.68
C ARG A 17 2.66 -0.22 -9.11
N ILE A 18 2.03 -1.10 -8.35
CA ILE A 18 2.67 -2.21 -7.65
C ILE A 18 1.98 -3.50 -8.04
N VAL A 19 2.66 -4.62 -7.88
CA VAL A 19 2.05 -5.94 -8.04
C VAL A 19 2.15 -6.67 -6.71
N VAL A 20 1.02 -7.19 -6.25
CA VAL A 20 0.95 -8.07 -5.08
C VAL A 20 0.65 -9.47 -5.57
N ARG A 21 1.40 -10.46 -5.08
CA ARG A 21 1.19 -11.88 -5.38
C ARG A 21 1.23 -12.69 -4.10
N GLU A 22 0.44 -13.75 -4.06
CA GLU A 22 0.63 -14.83 -3.11
C GLU A 22 1.59 -15.86 -3.73
N ILE A 23 2.66 -16.18 -3.01
CA ILE A 23 3.66 -17.19 -3.42
C ILE A 23 3.99 -18.01 -2.19
N ASP A 24 3.85 -19.33 -2.27
CA ASP A 24 4.10 -20.27 -1.16
C ASP A 24 3.39 -19.90 0.15
N GLY A 25 2.14 -19.42 0.04
CA GLY A 25 1.30 -19.01 1.17
C GLY A 25 1.67 -17.66 1.80
N ALA A 26 2.53 -16.87 1.16
CA ALA A 26 2.93 -15.55 1.62
C ALA A 26 2.64 -14.47 0.58
N PHE A 27 2.07 -13.35 1.03
CA PHE A 27 1.90 -12.16 0.19
C PHE A 27 3.24 -11.42 0.01
N ARG A 28 3.55 -11.14 -1.25
CA ARG A 28 4.77 -10.46 -1.66
C ARG A 28 4.46 -9.28 -2.56
N PHE A 29 5.19 -8.20 -2.34
CA PHE A 29 5.09 -6.93 -3.03
C PHE A 29 6.24 -6.78 -4.02
N PHE A 30 5.92 -6.48 -5.26
CA PHE A 30 6.85 -6.35 -6.37
C PHE A 30 6.86 -4.91 -6.88
N GLY A 31 8.06 -4.36 -7.07
CA GLY A 31 8.25 -3.16 -7.86
C GLY A 31 7.89 -3.42 -9.33
N THR A 32 7.54 -2.35 -10.05
CA THR A 32 7.26 -2.43 -11.48
C THR A 32 8.28 -1.60 -12.26
N PRO A 33 8.54 -1.90 -13.55
CA PRO A 33 9.49 -1.16 -14.36
C PRO A 33 8.96 0.22 -14.81
N TRP A 34 7.76 0.62 -14.37
CA TRP A 34 7.11 1.86 -14.76
C TRP A 34 7.26 2.89 -13.64
N ALA A 35 8.28 3.74 -13.77
CA ALA A 35 8.53 4.81 -12.81
C ALA A 35 7.49 5.93 -12.96
N GLY A 36 6.81 6.28 -11.87
CA GLY A 36 5.90 7.41 -11.79
C GLY A 36 6.61 8.76 -11.63
N GLU A 37 5.89 9.76 -11.11
CA GLU A 37 6.41 11.12 -10.90
C GLU A 37 7.57 11.19 -9.88
N GLY A 38 7.57 10.29 -8.91
CA GLY A 38 8.64 10.09 -7.94
C GLY A 38 9.87 9.40 -8.53
N ARG A 39 9.79 8.88 -9.76
CA ARG A 39 10.85 8.19 -10.50
C ARG A 39 11.41 6.98 -9.75
N VAL A 40 10.55 6.16 -9.17
CA VAL A 40 10.97 4.98 -8.41
C VAL A 40 10.50 3.72 -9.13
N ALA A 41 11.45 2.96 -9.64
CA ALA A 41 11.22 1.67 -10.26
C ALA A 41 12.41 0.76 -9.94
N ALA A 42 12.25 -0.13 -8.97
CA ALA A 42 13.29 -1.05 -8.56
C ALA A 42 12.88 -2.50 -8.82
N TYR A 43 13.83 -3.29 -9.31
CA TYR A 43 13.65 -4.72 -9.47
C TYR A 43 13.69 -5.45 -8.12
N GLY A 44 12.88 -6.49 -8.03
CA GLY A 44 12.79 -7.38 -6.87
C GLY A 44 11.49 -7.20 -6.09
N ASP A 45 11.44 -7.93 -4.99
CA ASP A 45 10.23 -8.08 -4.20
C ASP A 45 10.54 -8.34 -2.73
N VAL A 46 9.59 -7.97 -1.88
CA VAL A 46 9.69 -8.13 -0.43
C VAL A 46 8.40 -8.73 0.12
N ALA A 47 8.50 -9.38 1.28
CA ALA A 47 7.31 -9.83 1.99
C ALA A 47 6.45 -8.63 2.38
N LEU A 48 5.15 -8.69 2.08
CA LEU A 48 4.20 -7.65 2.46
C LEU A 48 3.86 -7.81 3.94
N LYS A 49 4.01 -6.74 4.71
CA LYS A 49 3.83 -6.76 6.19
C LYS A 49 2.67 -5.92 6.68
N ALA A 50 2.31 -4.87 5.95
CA ALA A 50 1.18 -4.00 6.28
C ALA A 50 0.66 -3.31 5.03
N LEU A 51 -0.62 -2.94 5.06
CA LEU A 51 -1.25 -2.00 4.14
C LEU A 51 -1.45 -0.67 4.85
N ALA A 52 -1.02 0.44 4.25
CA ALA A 52 -1.19 1.77 4.83
C ALA A 52 -1.92 2.67 3.82
N PHE A 53 -3.10 3.15 4.20
CA PHE A 53 -3.91 4.07 3.40
C PHE A 53 -3.72 5.49 3.91
N ILE A 54 -3.23 6.38 3.04
CA ILE A 54 -2.87 7.75 3.41
C ILE A 54 -4.08 8.67 3.20
N HIS A 55 -4.40 9.46 4.22
CA HIS A 55 -5.48 10.44 4.24
C HIS A 55 -4.96 11.81 4.68
N HIS A 56 -5.64 12.86 4.24
CA HIS A 56 -5.46 14.18 4.82
C HIS A 56 -6.21 14.26 6.16
N GLY A 57 -5.51 14.66 7.21
CA GLY A 57 -6.06 14.79 8.56
C GLY A 57 -5.74 16.14 9.20
N SER A 58 -6.49 16.49 10.25
CA SER A 58 -6.17 17.63 11.11
C SER A 58 -5.02 17.33 12.08
N GLU A 59 -4.72 16.05 12.30
CA GLU A 59 -3.68 15.55 13.17
C GLU A 59 -2.89 14.43 12.50
N ASN A 60 -1.64 14.25 12.93
CA ASN A 60 -0.80 13.14 12.51
C ASN A 60 -1.15 11.92 13.35
N CYS A 61 -1.74 10.88 12.76
CA CYS A 61 -2.02 9.65 13.50
C CYS A 61 -2.03 8.41 12.60
N ILE A 62 -1.75 7.26 13.22
CA ILE A 62 -1.84 5.93 12.61
C ILE A 62 -2.94 5.17 13.35
N ARG A 63 -3.90 4.61 12.62
CA ARG A 63 -5.02 3.88 13.21
C ARG A 63 -5.18 2.53 12.52
N PRO A 64 -5.23 1.40 13.25
CA PRO A 64 -5.57 0.13 12.63
C PRO A 64 -7.01 0.17 12.15
N ILE A 65 -7.28 -0.48 11.02
CA ILE A 65 -8.62 -0.58 10.44
C ILE A 65 -9.04 -2.04 10.27
N SER A 66 -10.35 -2.29 10.25
CA SER A 66 -10.88 -3.62 10.02
C SER A 66 -10.65 -4.07 8.56
N PRO A 67 -10.62 -5.39 8.29
CA PRO A 67 -10.54 -5.91 6.92
C PRO A 67 -11.61 -5.33 6.00
N ALA A 68 -12.84 -5.16 6.50
CA ALA A 68 -13.93 -4.56 5.74
C ALA A 68 -13.65 -3.09 5.34
N SER A 69 -13.05 -2.30 6.24
CA SER A 69 -12.63 -0.92 5.94
C SER A 69 -11.44 -0.88 4.99
N ALA A 70 -10.49 -1.80 5.14
CA ALA A 70 -9.35 -1.93 4.23
C ALA A 70 -9.79 -2.31 2.82
N LEU A 71 -10.72 -3.26 2.68
CA LEU A 71 -11.26 -3.67 1.38
C LEU A 71 -11.93 -2.50 0.65
N LYS A 72 -12.73 -1.68 1.36
CA LYS A 72 -13.36 -0.48 0.80
C LYS A 72 -12.35 0.51 0.24
N GLN A 73 -11.17 0.62 0.84
CA GLN A 73 -10.11 1.54 0.40
C GLN A 73 -9.22 0.93 -0.67
N LEU A 74 -8.99 -0.38 -0.62
CA LEU A 74 -8.18 -1.12 -1.59
C LEU A 74 -8.85 -1.19 -2.97
N MET A 75 -10.15 -1.49 -3.02
CA MET A 75 -10.92 -1.66 -4.24
C MET A 75 -10.79 -0.50 -5.26
N PRO A 76 -10.97 0.78 -4.89
CA PRO A 76 -10.83 1.89 -5.83
C PRO A 76 -9.39 2.12 -6.31
N THR A 77 -8.38 1.59 -5.60
CA THR A 77 -6.96 1.70 -5.98
C THR A 77 -6.46 0.49 -6.78
N SER A 78 -7.30 -0.53 -6.95
CA SER A 78 -6.93 -1.78 -7.61
C SER A 78 -7.27 -1.76 -9.10
N SER A 79 -6.43 -2.43 -9.90
CA SER A 79 -6.68 -2.60 -11.34
C SER A 79 -7.62 -3.78 -11.58
N ILE A 80 -8.93 -3.53 -11.57
CA ILE A 80 -9.97 -4.56 -11.67
C ILE A 80 -10.56 -4.62 -13.08
N LEU A 81 -10.64 -5.83 -13.65
CA LEU A 81 -11.29 -6.09 -14.94
C LEU A 81 -12.81 -6.29 -14.76
N TRP A 82 -13.54 -5.20 -14.57
CA TRP A 82 -14.97 -5.19 -14.22
C TRP A 82 -15.90 -5.90 -15.22
N PHE A 83 -15.50 -5.98 -16.49
CA PHE A 83 -16.33 -6.56 -17.55
C PHE A 83 -16.19 -8.08 -17.68
N ASP A 84 -15.18 -8.67 -17.05
CA ASP A 84 -14.97 -10.13 -17.05
C ASP A 84 -15.31 -10.70 -15.67
N ARG A 85 -16.41 -11.43 -15.60
CA ARG A 85 -16.93 -11.97 -14.34
C ARG A 85 -15.92 -12.89 -13.64
N SER A 86 -15.22 -13.74 -14.39
CA SER A 86 -14.25 -14.67 -13.80
C SER A 86 -13.06 -13.94 -13.19
N SER A 87 -12.52 -12.93 -13.88
CA SER A 87 -11.43 -12.10 -13.38
C SER A 87 -11.87 -11.25 -12.19
N LEU A 88 -13.09 -10.72 -12.22
CA LEU A 88 -13.67 -9.98 -11.09
C LEU A 88 -13.77 -10.86 -9.84
N GLU A 89 -14.36 -12.06 -9.95
CA GLU A 89 -14.51 -13.00 -8.83
C GLU A 89 -13.14 -13.36 -8.23
N LYS A 90 -12.13 -13.65 -9.06
CA LYS A 90 -10.75 -13.92 -8.60
C LYS A 90 -10.11 -12.72 -7.91
N THR A 91 -10.30 -11.52 -8.45
CA THR A 91 -9.73 -10.29 -7.89
C THR A 91 -10.36 -9.99 -6.53
N LEU A 92 -11.69 -10.17 -6.40
CA LEU A 92 -12.40 -9.98 -5.14
C LEU A 92 -11.93 -10.98 -4.08
N SER A 93 -11.82 -12.26 -4.41
CA SER A 93 -11.28 -13.29 -3.50
C SER A 93 -9.85 -12.95 -3.08
N PHE A 94 -8.99 -12.56 -4.03
CA PHE A 94 -7.61 -12.17 -3.72
C PHE A 94 -7.55 -10.96 -2.79
N CYS A 95 -8.33 -9.91 -3.06
CA CYS A 95 -8.38 -8.72 -2.21
C CYS A 95 -8.92 -9.05 -0.82
N HIS A 96 -9.92 -9.93 -0.71
CA HIS A 96 -10.45 -10.41 0.56
C HIS A 96 -9.37 -11.13 1.38
N ASP A 97 -8.71 -12.13 0.80
CA ASP A 97 -7.70 -12.92 1.50
C ASP A 97 -6.50 -12.06 1.91
N LEU A 98 -6.15 -11.08 1.08
CA LEU A 98 -5.10 -10.11 1.38
C LEU A 98 -5.42 -9.27 2.62
N VAL A 99 -6.63 -8.70 2.72
CA VAL A 99 -6.99 -7.81 3.85
C VAL A 99 -7.31 -8.58 5.14
N GLU A 100 -7.68 -9.86 5.04
CA GLU A 100 -7.82 -10.75 6.21
C GLU A 100 -6.46 -11.18 6.76
N THR A 101 -5.43 -11.28 5.90
CA THR A 101 -4.10 -11.76 6.28
C THR A 101 -3.14 -10.64 6.68
N ILE A 102 -3.18 -9.50 5.98
CA ILE A 102 -2.23 -8.40 6.15
C ILE A 102 -2.86 -7.29 6.98
N PRO A 103 -2.25 -6.87 8.10
CA PRO A 103 -2.78 -5.79 8.91
C PRO A 103 -2.83 -4.48 8.11
N ALA A 104 -3.92 -3.75 8.27
CA ALA A 104 -4.19 -2.53 7.54
C ALA A 104 -4.34 -1.34 8.49
N PHE A 105 -3.85 -0.19 8.04
CA PHE A 105 -3.85 1.04 8.80
C PHE A 105 -4.28 2.21 7.93
N GLU A 106 -4.91 3.19 8.57
CA GLU A 106 -5.01 4.54 8.03
C GLU A 106 -3.90 5.40 8.63
N ILE A 107 -3.28 6.22 7.79
CA ILE A 107 -2.32 7.24 8.19
C ILE A 107 -2.93 8.58 7.82
N HIS A 108 -3.28 9.36 8.83
CA HIS A 108 -3.80 10.70 8.66
C HIS A 108 -2.65 11.69 8.80
N CYS A 109 -2.40 12.48 7.76
CA CYS A 109 -1.30 13.44 7.71
C CYS A 109 -1.82 14.87 7.72
N ARG A 110 -1.32 15.68 8.65
CA ARG A 110 -1.42 17.14 8.58
C ARG A 110 -0.61 17.63 7.37
N PRO A 111 -1.06 18.64 6.62
CA PRO A 111 -0.35 19.13 5.43
C PRO A 111 0.85 20.02 5.81
N ASP A 112 1.76 19.50 6.63
CA ASP A 112 3.00 20.15 7.01
C ASP A 112 4.16 19.14 7.08
N PRO A 113 5.41 19.58 7.29
CA PRO A 113 6.58 18.70 7.25
C PRO A 113 6.59 17.57 8.29
N SER A 114 5.84 17.69 9.39
CA SER A 114 5.83 16.66 10.46
C SER A 114 5.11 15.36 10.05
N ALA A 115 4.44 15.35 8.90
CA ALA A 115 3.86 14.13 8.35
C ALA A 115 4.91 13.06 8.02
N ALA A 116 6.16 13.46 7.74
CA ALA A 116 7.25 12.52 7.49
C ALA A 116 7.58 11.65 8.72
N ASP A 117 7.43 12.20 9.93
CA ASP A 117 7.73 11.52 11.20
C ASP A 117 6.81 10.30 11.44
N LEU A 118 5.64 10.25 10.80
CA LEU A 118 4.73 9.10 10.89
C LEU A 118 5.30 7.85 10.20
N ILE A 119 6.18 8.03 9.21
CA ILE A 119 6.79 6.91 8.51
C ILE A 119 7.71 6.14 9.46
N ASP A 120 8.50 6.85 10.28
CA ASP A 120 9.40 6.23 11.26
C ASP A 120 8.62 5.45 12.33
N GLN A 121 7.46 5.96 12.76
CA GLN A 121 6.59 5.27 13.72
C GLN A 121 5.99 3.97 13.16
N LEU A 122 5.72 3.91 11.85
CA LEU A 122 5.21 2.71 11.20
C LEU A 122 6.31 1.65 11.01
N LEU A 123 7.56 2.08 10.86
CA LEU A 123 8.71 1.21 10.59
C LEU A 123 9.42 0.70 11.84
N SER A 124 9.12 1.26 13.02
CA SER A 124 9.65 0.86 14.32
C SER A 124 8.91 -0.34 14.91
#